data_AF-A2X9V0-F1
#
_entry.id   AF-A2X9V0-F1
#
_cell.length_a   1.000
_cell.length_b   1.000
_cell.length_c   1.000
_cell.angle_alpha   90.00
_cell.angle_beta   90.00
_cell.angle_gamma   90.00
#
_symmetry.space_group_name_H-M   'P 1'
#
loop_
_entity.id
_entity.type
_entity.pdbx_description
1 polymer ?
#
loop_
_entity_poly.entity_id
_entity_poly.type
_entity_poly.pdbx_seq_one_letter_code
_entity_poly.pdbx_strand_id
1 'polypeptide(L)'
;MVAAAEFPSYVSVPPSDLHRHLGKLLTSGDGTDVTLEAGGETYKAHRSVLAARSSVLKAELLGPMAQPRSTAAATPTRINDIEAPVFRAMLHFIYTDHLSSTMATDGFEHLTTSCPAILKELMSKLVVH
;
A
#
# COMPACT_ATOMS: atom_id res chain seq x y z
N MET A 1 56.60 -4.58 10.13
CA MET A 1 56.14 -3.39 9.40
C MET A 1 54.95 -3.82 8.56
N VAL A 2 53.78 -3.24 8.84
CA VAL A 2 52.45 -3.70 8.40
C VAL A 2 52.23 -3.31 6.93
N ALA A 3 51.68 -4.22 6.12
CA ALA A 3 50.98 -3.85 4.90
C ALA A 3 49.50 -4.16 5.12
N ALA A 4 48.75 -3.13 5.51
CA ALA A 4 47.30 -3.20 5.57
C ALA A 4 46.80 -3.29 4.13
N ALA A 5 46.14 -4.40 3.78
CA ALA A 5 45.42 -4.48 2.52
C ALA A 5 44.22 -3.53 2.61
N GLU A 6 44.31 -2.40 1.92
CA GLU A 6 43.17 -1.51 1.72
C GLU A 6 42.12 -2.25 0.86
N PHE A 7 40.89 -2.35 1.37
CA PHE A 7 39.74 -2.78 0.59
C PHE A 7 38.97 -1.56 0.09
N PRO A 8 39.23 -1.01 -1.11
CA PRO A 8 38.26 -0.11 -1.72
C PRO A 8 37.33 -0.94 -2.58
N SER A 9 36.05 -0.94 -2.26
CA SER A 9 35.12 -0.16 -3.08
C SER A 9 33.69 -0.36 -2.57
N TYR A 10 33.15 0.73 -2.04
CA TYR A 10 31.72 0.90 -1.93
C TYR A 10 31.12 0.77 -3.34
N VAL A 11 30.41 -0.33 -3.60
CA VAL A 11 29.67 -0.51 -4.85
C VAL A 11 28.53 0.51 -4.83
N SER A 12 28.51 1.41 -5.81
CA SER A 12 27.37 2.32 -6.01
C SER A 12 26.17 1.49 -6.48
N VAL A 13 25.23 1.26 -5.58
CA VAL A 13 23.97 0.58 -5.90
C VAL A 13 22.99 1.62 -6.47
N PRO A 14 22.44 1.42 -7.68
CA PRO A 14 21.46 2.33 -8.22
C PRO A 14 20.18 2.33 -7.36
N PRO A 15 19.43 3.45 -7.33
CA PRO A 15 18.17 3.52 -6.59
C PRO A 15 17.19 2.41 -6.99
N SER A 16 16.44 1.88 -6.02
CA SER A 16 15.45 0.84 -6.27
C SER A 16 14.30 1.37 -7.13
N ASP A 17 13.90 0.58 -8.12
CA ASP A 17 12.75 0.85 -8.98
C ASP A 17 11.53 -0.04 -8.68
N LEU A 18 11.56 -0.75 -7.54
CA LEU A 18 10.51 -1.68 -7.13
C LEU A 18 9.14 -1.01 -7.04
N HIS A 19 9.09 0.25 -6.58
CA HIS A 19 7.87 1.06 -6.53
C HIS A 19 7.15 1.11 -7.88
N ARG A 20 7.90 1.21 -8.99
CA ARG A 20 7.33 1.24 -10.34
C ARG A 20 6.79 -0.12 -10.76
N HIS A 21 7.48 -1.21 -10.40
CA HIS A 21 7.03 -2.57 -10.69
C HIS A 21 5.77 -2.93 -9.89
N LEU A 22 5.71 -2.56 -8.61
CA LEU A 22 4.51 -2.71 -7.78
C LEU A 22 3.35 -1.83 -8.28
N GLY A 23 3.61 -0.59 -8.68
CA GLY A 23 2.60 0.27 -9.32
C GLY A 23 2.01 -0.36 -10.58
N LYS A 24 2.83 -0.97 -11.43
CA LYS A 24 2.36 -1.71 -12.62
C LYS A 24 1.51 -2.93 -12.25
N LEU A 25 1.85 -3.67 -11.18
CA LEU A 25 1.02 -4.77 -10.69
C LEU A 25 -0.36 -4.28 -10.23
N LEU A 26 -0.41 -3.13 -9.54
CA LEU A 26 -1.68 -2.52 -9.15
C LEU A 26 -2.53 -2.13 -10.38
N THR A 27 -1.92 -1.53 -11.40
CA THR A 27 -2.65 -1.09 -12.61
C THR A 27 -3.09 -2.26 -13.50
N SER A 28 -2.26 -3.29 -13.66
CA SER A 28 -2.57 -4.47 -14.46
C SER A 28 -3.62 -5.37 -13.79
N GLY A 29 -3.60 -5.45 -12.45
CA GLY A 29 -4.50 -6.33 -11.70
C GLY A 29 -4.12 -7.81 -11.77
N ASP A 30 -2.95 -8.14 -12.32
CA ASP A 30 -2.44 -9.50 -12.46
C ASP A 30 -2.24 -10.17 -11.10
N GLY A 31 -2.91 -11.30 -10.86
CA GLY A 31 -2.75 -12.05 -9.61
C GLY A 31 -3.45 -11.45 -8.39
N THR A 32 -4.36 -10.49 -8.60
CA THR A 32 -5.17 -9.91 -7.51
C THR A 32 -6.07 -10.95 -6.85
N ASP A 33 -6.05 -11.01 -5.52
CA ASP A 33 -6.75 -12.01 -4.71
C ASP A 33 -7.75 -11.40 -3.71
N VAL A 34 -7.90 -10.07 -3.72
CA VAL A 34 -8.93 -9.33 -2.99
C VAL A 34 -9.54 -8.23 -3.85
N THR A 35 -10.82 -7.99 -3.60
CA THR A 35 -11.58 -6.88 -4.16
C THR A 35 -12.08 -6.01 -3.01
N LEU A 36 -11.71 -4.73 -3.02
CA LEU A 36 -12.08 -3.74 -2.01
C LEU A 36 -13.13 -2.80 -2.60
N GLU A 37 -14.08 -2.36 -1.79
CA GLU A 37 -15.06 -1.35 -2.18
C GLU A 37 -14.90 -0.10 -1.31
N ALA A 38 -14.76 1.06 -1.92
CA ALA A 38 -14.58 2.34 -1.24
C ALA A 38 -15.24 3.46 -2.05
N GLY A 39 -16.05 4.31 -1.41
CA GLY A 39 -16.75 5.41 -2.09
C GLY A 39 -17.64 4.97 -3.26
N GLY A 40 -18.15 3.74 -3.24
CA GLY A 40 -18.93 3.16 -4.35
C GLY A 40 -18.11 2.65 -5.53
N GLU A 41 -16.78 2.75 -5.48
CA GLU A 41 -15.86 2.19 -6.47
C GLU A 41 -15.23 0.88 -5.98
N THR A 42 -14.87 0.03 -6.93
CA THR A 42 -14.26 -1.28 -6.67
C THR A 42 -12.80 -1.31 -7.10
N TYR A 43 -11.93 -1.85 -6.24
CA TYR A 43 -10.48 -1.90 -6.43
C TYR A 43 -9.97 -3.33 -6.25
N LYS A 44 -9.32 -3.86 -7.29
CA LYS A 44 -8.61 -5.14 -7.19
C LYS A 44 -7.22 -4.93 -6.61
N ALA A 45 -6.81 -5.78 -5.68
CA ALA A 45 -5.52 -5.67 -5.00
C ALA A 45 -4.97 -7.02 -4.55
N HIS A 46 -3.78 -6.98 -3.97
CA HIS A 46 -3.03 -8.13 -3.46
C HIS A 46 -3.02 -8.09 -1.93
N ARG A 47 -3.61 -9.10 -1.27
CA ARG A 47 -3.66 -9.19 0.19
C ARG A 47 -2.27 -9.14 0.81
N SER A 48 -1.28 -9.78 0.17
CA SER A 48 0.12 -9.81 0.62
C SER A 48 0.75 -8.42 0.68
N VAL A 49 0.57 -7.60 -0.36
CA VAL A 49 1.09 -6.23 -0.41
C VAL A 49 0.41 -5.38 0.65
N LEU A 50 -0.92 -5.42 0.74
CA LEU A 50 -1.68 -4.66 1.74
C LEU A 50 -1.28 -5.03 3.17
N ALA A 51 -1.17 -6.33 3.46
CA ALA A 51 -0.79 -6.84 4.77
C ALA A 51 0.66 -6.57 5.16
N ALA A 52 1.59 -6.56 4.20
CA ALA A 52 2.98 -6.17 4.47
C ALA A 52 3.08 -4.69 4.87
N ARG A 53 2.19 -3.86 4.31
CA ARG A 53 2.26 -2.40 4.43
C ARG A 53 1.42 -1.86 5.59
N SER A 54 0.39 -2.57 6.04
CA SER A 54 -0.39 -2.23 7.26
C SER A 54 -0.73 -3.47 8.07
N SER A 55 -0.43 -3.40 9.38
CA SER A 55 -0.78 -4.42 10.36
C SER A 55 -2.29 -4.47 10.61
N VAL A 56 -2.99 -3.34 10.48
CA VAL A 56 -4.46 -3.31 10.48
C VAL A 56 -5.00 -4.07 9.28
N LEU A 57 -4.51 -3.77 8.07
CA LEU A 57 -4.91 -4.52 6.87
C LEU A 57 -4.49 -5.99 6.93
N LYS A 58 -3.37 -6.32 7.57
CA LYS A 58 -2.97 -7.71 7.82
C LYS A 58 -3.97 -8.45 8.70
N ALA A 59 -4.40 -7.84 9.80
CA ALA A 59 -5.39 -8.44 10.69
C ALA A 59 -6.74 -8.64 9.97
N GLU A 60 -7.17 -7.64 9.20
CA GLU A 60 -8.43 -7.67 8.46
C GLU A 60 -8.40 -8.71 7.31
N LEU A 61 -7.31 -8.74 6.55
CA LEU A 61 -7.22 -9.53 5.32
C LEU A 61 -6.59 -10.90 5.50
N LEU A 62 -5.82 -11.16 6.55
CA LEU A 62 -5.15 -12.44 6.77
C LEU A 62 -5.41 -13.02 8.16
N GLY A 63 -6.15 -12.30 9.01
CA GLY A 63 -6.53 -12.79 10.33
C GLY A 63 -7.59 -13.90 10.29
N PRO A 64 -7.90 -14.51 11.45
CA PRO A 64 -8.87 -15.59 11.55
C PRO A 64 -10.31 -15.18 11.18
N MET A 65 -10.63 -13.88 11.17
CA MET A 65 -11.91 -13.34 10.74
C MET A 65 -11.91 -12.89 9.26
N ALA A 66 -10.77 -13.04 8.55
CA ALA A 66 -10.67 -12.59 7.18
C ALA A 66 -11.64 -13.35 6.28
N GLN A 67 -12.27 -12.64 5.35
CA GLN A 67 -13.17 -13.27 4.38
C GLN A 67 -12.45 -14.39 3.61
N PRO A 68 -13.17 -15.50 3.30
CA PRO A 68 -12.63 -16.61 2.53
C PRO A 68 -11.96 -16.13 1.25
N ARG A 69 -10.91 -16.83 0.83
CA ARG A 69 -10.20 -16.50 -0.39
C ARG A 69 -11.19 -16.50 -1.56
N SER A 70 -11.22 -15.40 -2.30
CA SER A 70 -12.23 -15.06 -3.31
C SER A 70 -12.59 -16.25 -4.21
N THR A 71 -13.75 -16.87 -3.97
CA THR A 71 -14.44 -17.68 -4.99
C THR A 71 -15.25 -16.75 -5.89
N ALA A 72 -15.62 -17.17 -7.11
CA ALA A 72 -16.25 -16.33 -8.15
C ALA A 72 -17.54 -15.56 -7.75
N ALA A 73 -18.07 -15.76 -6.55
CA ALA A 73 -19.21 -15.05 -5.95
C ALA A 73 -18.86 -14.28 -4.66
N ALA A 74 -17.59 -13.88 -4.47
CA ALA A 74 -17.15 -13.19 -3.26
C ALA A 74 -17.62 -11.73 -3.20
N THR A 75 -18.20 -11.35 -2.07
CA THR A 75 -18.57 -9.96 -1.78
C THR A 75 -17.31 -9.11 -1.58
N PRO A 76 -17.24 -7.90 -2.17
CA PRO A 76 -16.14 -6.97 -1.92
C PRO A 76 -15.98 -6.66 -0.43
N THR A 77 -14.74 -6.52 0.04
CA THR A 77 -14.47 -6.03 1.38
C THR A 77 -14.69 -4.52 1.39
N ARG A 78 -15.77 -4.08 2.04
CA ARG A 78 -16.19 -2.67 2.05
C ARG A 78 -15.40 -1.87 3.07
N ILE A 79 -14.81 -0.78 2.61
CA ILE A 79 -14.13 0.21 3.42
C ILE A 79 -15.06 1.42 3.47
N ASN A 80 -15.70 1.57 4.64
CA ASN A 80 -16.66 2.65 4.86
C ASN A 80 -15.95 3.98 5.08
N ASP A 81 -16.74 5.05 4.96
CA ASP A 81 -16.36 6.41 5.34
C ASP A 81 -15.14 6.97 4.59
N ILE A 82 -14.77 6.41 3.43
CA ILE A 82 -13.69 6.94 2.59
C ILE A 82 -14.18 7.21 1.17
N GLU A 83 -13.84 8.38 0.65
CA GLU A 83 -14.14 8.73 -0.74
C GLU A 83 -13.25 7.94 -1.70
N ALA A 84 -13.80 7.61 -2.87
CA ALA A 84 -13.09 6.91 -3.94
C ALA A 84 -11.73 7.55 -4.34
N PRO A 85 -11.63 8.86 -4.63
CA PRO A 85 -10.35 9.48 -4.99
C PRO A 85 -9.30 9.41 -3.87
N VAL A 86 -9.76 9.52 -2.62
CA VAL A 86 -8.93 9.45 -1.41
C VAL A 86 -8.39 8.03 -1.22
N PHE A 87 -9.26 7.02 -1.34
CA PHE A 87 -8.88 5.62 -1.26
C PHE A 87 -7.94 5.21 -2.40
N ARG A 88 -8.20 5.65 -3.63
CA ARG A 88 -7.35 5.42 -4.80
C ARG A 88 -5.93 5.93 -4.56
N ALA A 89 -5.79 7.14 -4.04
CA ALA A 89 -4.48 7.71 -3.75
C ALA A 89 -3.77 6.99 -2.58
N MET A 90 -4.51 6.55 -1.55
CA MET A 90 -3.96 5.70 -0.49
C MET A 90 -3.47 4.36 -1.02
N LEU A 91 -4.24 3.72 -1.89
CA LEU A 91 -3.87 2.45 -2.51
C LEU A 91 -2.62 2.60 -3.38
N HIS A 92 -2.51 3.69 -4.16
CA HIS A 92 -1.30 4.00 -4.91
C HIS A 92 -0.09 4.18 -4.00
N PHE A 93 -0.24 4.90 -2.89
CA PHE A 93 0.82 5.09 -1.90
C PHE A 93 1.26 3.75 -1.27
N ILE A 94 0.33 2.85 -0.95
CA ILE A 94 0.66 1.54 -0.41
C ILE A 94 1.60 0.74 -1.33
N TYR A 95 1.41 0.84 -2.65
CA TYR A 95 2.22 0.11 -3.64
C TYR A 95 3.51 0.82 -4.04
N THR A 96 3.53 2.15 -3.99
CA THR A 96 4.61 2.93 -4.62
C THR A 96 5.41 3.78 -3.65
N ASP A 97 5.00 3.92 -2.39
CA ASP A 97 5.55 4.89 -1.43
C ASP A 97 5.44 6.35 -1.91
N HIS A 98 4.72 6.63 -3.00
CA HIS A 98 4.52 7.95 -3.57
C HIS A 98 3.08 8.42 -3.37
N LEU A 99 2.93 9.56 -2.70
CA LEU A 99 1.66 10.26 -2.63
C LEU A 99 1.34 10.84 -4.00
N SER A 100 0.17 10.46 -4.54
CA SER A 100 -0.35 11.07 -5.76
C SER A 100 -0.65 12.55 -5.52
N SER A 101 -0.36 13.40 -6.50
CA SER A 101 -0.62 14.84 -6.44
C SER A 101 -2.10 15.18 -6.23
N THR A 102 -3.02 14.22 -6.42
CA THR A 102 -4.44 14.33 -6.07
C THR A 102 -4.68 14.52 -4.57
N MET A 103 -3.70 14.28 -3.71
CA MET A 103 -3.75 14.58 -2.27
C MET A 103 -3.33 16.02 -1.92
N ALA A 104 -2.83 16.80 -2.88
CA ALA A 104 -2.35 18.17 -2.64
C ALA A 104 -3.46 19.22 -2.60
N THR A 105 -4.71 18.85 -2.92
CA THR A 105 -5.87 19.74 -2.91
C THR A 105 -6.99 19.06 -2.12
N ASP A 106 -7.31 19.58 -0.93
CA ASP A 106 -8.41 19.26 0.01
C ASP A 106 -8.58 17.79 0.50
N GLY A 107 -8.02 16.79 -0.18
CA GLY A 107 -8.21 15.37 0.16
C GLY A 107 -7.41 14.87 1.37
N PHE A 108 -6.35 15.59 1.77
CA PHE A 108 -5.51 15.19 2.91
C PHE A 108 -6.25 15.33 4.26
N GLU A 109 -7.05 16.37 4.44
CA GLU A 109 -7.85 16.54 5.66
C GLU A 109 -8.93 15.44 5.80
N HIS A 110 -9.59 15.08 4.69
CA HIS A 110 -10.60 14.02 4.68
C HIS A 110 -10.03 12.62 4.94
N LEU A 111 -8.76 12.39 4.56
CA LEU A 111 -8.04 11.15 4.84
C LEU A 111 -7.76 11.00 6.35
N THR A 112 -7.53 12.11 7.07
CA THR A 112 -7.32 12.08 8.53
C THR A 112 -8.60 11.82 9.33
N THR A 113 -9.78 12.12 8.77
CA THR A 113 -11.07 11.92 9.45
C THR A 113 -11.70 10.55 9.17
N SER A 114 -11.52 10.02 7.95
CA SER A 114 -12.17 8.79 7.47
C SER A 114 -11.68 7.51 8.17
N CYS A 115 -10.36 7.39 8.39
CA CYS A 115 -9.73 6.27 9.11
C CYS A 115 -8.35 6.68 9.64
N PRO A 116 -8.29 7.53 10.70
CA PRO A 116 -7.03 8.07 11.22
C PRO A 116 -6.04 6.98 11.60
N ALA A 117 -6.49 5.81 12.04
CA ALA A 117 -5.61 4.72 12.46
C ALA A 117 -4.80 4.12 11.31
N ILE A 118 -5.44 3.80 10.17
CA ILE A 118 -4.76 3.21 9.00
C ILE A 118 -3.84 4.24 8.36
N LEU A 119 -4.31 5.49 8.22
CA LEU A 119 -3.49 6.55 7.67
C LEU A 119 -2.29 6.86 8.57
N LYS A 120 -2.49 7.00 9.88
CA LYS A 120 -1.40 7.26 10.84
C LYS A 120 -0.41 6.10 10.88
N GLU A 121 -0.86 4.85 10.74
CA GLU A 121 0.03 3.70 10.60
C GLU A 121 0.86 3.77 9.31
N LEU A 122 0.22 4.03 8.16
CA LEU A 122 0.89 4.12 6.87
C LEU A 122 1.88 5.30 6.80
N MET A 123 1.50 6.45 7.35
CA MET A 123 2.34 7.65 7.42
C MET A 123 3.50 7.48 8.41
N SER A 124 3.28 6.82 9.56
CA SER A 124 4.35 6.60 10.55
C SER A 124 5.46 5.67 10.05
N LYS A 125 5.17 4.75 9.12
CA LYS A 125 6.20 3.92 8.46
C LYS A 125 7.06 4.70 7.45
N LEU A 126 6.61 5.87 6.99
CA LEU A 126 7.35 6.72 6.05
C LEU A 126 8.38 7.63 6.75
N VAL A 127 8.25 7.84 8.07
CA VAL A 127 9.14 8.72 8.86
C VAL A 127 10.41 8.00 9.33
N VAL A 128 10.56 6.69 9.06
CA VAL A 128 11.66 5.86 9.58
C VAL A 128 12.66 5.43 8.49
N HIS A 129 12.65 6.03 7.29
CA HIS A 129 13.65 5.77 6.25
C HIS A 129 14.21 7.04 5.64
#